data_AF-A0A0F8YI01-F1
#
_entry.id   AF-A0A0F8YI01-F1
#
_cell.length_a   1.000
_cell.length_b   1.000
_cell.length_c   1.000
_cell.angle_alpha   90.00
_cell.angle_beta   90.00
_cell.angle_gamma   90.00
#
_symmetry.space_group_name_H-M   'P 1'
#
loop_
_entity.id
_entity.type
_entity.pdbx_description
1 polymer ?
#
loop_
_entity_poly.entity_id
_entity_poly.type
_entity_poly.pdbx_seq_one_letter_code
_entity_poly.pdbx_strand_id
1 'polypeptide(L)' 'MATSAEALRTAIDFHEAGQLPQAEQICRRILESNPWQPVALNLLGVVAHQSGRHELAVQYIGQAV' A
#
# COMPACT_ATOMS: atom_id res chain seq x y z
N MET A 1 12.59 -3.01 15.62
CA MET A 1 11.33 -2.28 15.35
C MET A 1 11.52 -1.62 14.01
N ALA A 2 11.06 -2.22 12.92
CA ALA A 2 11.17 -1.59 11.60
C ALA A 2 10.28 -0.35 11.63
N THR A 3 10.87 0.82 11.45
CA THR A 3 10.14 2.07 11.42
C THR A 3 9.16 2.04 10.25
N SER A 4 8.01 2.71 10.37
CA SER A 4 7.01 2.79 9.30
C SER A 4 7.62 3.24 7.96
N ALA A 5 8.69 4.05 7.99
CA ALA A 5 9.48 4.47 6.84
C ALA A 5 10.22 3.32 6.13
N GLU A 6 10.84 2.41 6.87
CA GLU A 6 11.54 1.25 6.29
C GLU A 6 10.55 0.30 5.62
N ALA A 7 9.42 0.03 6.29
CA ALA A 7 8.36 -0.78 5.70
C ALA A 7 7.80 -0.15 4.42
N LEU A 8 7.62 1.18 4.38
CA LEU A 8 7.17 1.88 3.18
C LEU A 8 8.16 1.72 2.03
N ARG A 9 9.46 1.83 2.31
CA ARG A 9 10.50 1.62 1.30
C ARG A 9 10.40 0.22 0.71
N THR A 10 10.28 -0.80 1.56
CA THR A 10 10.13 -2.19 1.12
C THR A 10 8.86 -2.40 0.29
N ALA A 11 7.73 -1.79 0.67
CA ALA A 11 6.49 -1.89 -0.11
C ALA A 11 6.64 -1.26 -1.51
N ILE A 12 7.35 -0.14 -1.62
CA ILE A 12 7.65 0.51 -2.89
C ILE A 12 8.56 -0.38 -3.75
N ASP A 13 9.63 -0.93 -3.17
CA ASP A 13 10.56 -1.82 -3.91
C ASP A 13 9.81 -3.05 -4.46
N PHE A 14 8.89 -3.64 -3.67
CA PHE A 14 8.04 -4.74 -4.14
C PHE A 14 7.11 -4.32 -5.27
N HIS A 15 6.52 -3.13 -5.19
CA HIS A 15 5.68 -2.60 -6.27
C HIS A 15 6.50 -2.40 -7.56
N GLU A 16 7.69 -1.80 -7.47
CA GLU A 16 8.59 -1.60 -8.62
C GLU A 16 9.05 -2.93 -9.23
N ALA A 17 9.21 -3.97 -8.42
CA ALA A 17 9.50 -5.33 -8.88
C ALA A 17 8.28 -6.07 -9.47
N GLY A 18 7.10 -5.44 -9.53
CA GLY A 18 5.85 -6.09 -9.96
C GLY A 18 5.29 -7.11 -8.98
N GLN A 19 5.86 -7.18 -7.76
CA GLN A 19 5.45 -8.07 -6.68
C GLN A 19 4.28 -7.45 -5.90
N LEU A 20 3.16 -7.27 -6.60
CA LEU A 20 1.95 -6.62 -6.09
C LEU A 20 1.41 -7.24 -4.78
N PRO A 21 1.35 -8.59 -4.62
CA PRO A 21 0.87 -9.19 -3.37
C PRO A 21 1.74 -8.84 -2.16
N GLN A 22 3.06 -8.80 -2.33
CA GLN A 22 4.01 -8.46 -1.27
C GLN A 22 3.90 -6.99 -0.88
N ALA A 23 3.80 -6.10 -1.87
CA ALA A 23 3.56 -4.68 -1.63
C ALA A 23 2.26 -4.45 -0.83
N GLU A 24 1.17 -5.11 -1.21
CA GLU A 24 -0.11 -5.05 -0.50
C GLU A 24 0.01 -5.51 0.96
N GLN A 25 0.69 -6.63 1.21
CA GLN A 25 0.86 -7.15 2.57
C GLN A 25 1.60 -6.18 3.48
N ILE A 26 2.66 -5.53 2.97
CA ILE A 26 3.43 -4.57 3.76
C ILE A 26 2.62 -3.29 4.00
N CYS A 27 1.93 -2.77 2.99
CA CYS A 27 1.07 -1.61 3.16
C CYS A 27 -0.03 -1.88 4.19
N ARG A 28 -0.67 -3.05 4.18
CA ARG A 28 -1.66 -3.43 5.20
C ARG A 28 -1.06 -3.44 6.61
N ARG A 29 0.14 -3.99 6.81
CA ARG A 29 0.84 -3.95 8.10
C ARG A 29 1.17 -2.53 8.57
N ILE A 30 1.53 -1.64 7.64
CA ILE A 30 1.75 -0.23 7.95
C ILE A 30 0.43 0.39 8.44
N LEU A 31 -0.69 0.08 7.79
CA LEU A 31 -2.01 0.58 8.21
C LEU A 31 -2.50 -0.02 9.54
N GLU A 32 -2.09 -1.24 9.89
CA GLU A 32 -2.36 -1.79 11.24
C GLU A 32 -1.69 -0.95 12.34
N SER A 33 -0.50 -0.39 12.06
CA SER A 33 0.23 0.46 13.02
C SER A 33 -0.13 1.95 12.90
N ASN A 34 -0.41 2.42 11.69
CA ASN A 34 -0.82 3.78 11.39
C ASN A 34 -1.93 3.77 10.32
N PRO A 35 -3.21 3.70 10.74
CA PRO A 35 -4.34 3.57 9.82
C PRO A 35 -4.48 4.70 8.80
N TRP A 36 -3.90 5.87 9.08
CA TRP A 36 -4.00 7.06 8.24
C TRP A 36 -2.69 7.38 7.53
N GLN A 37 -1.85 6.38 7.29
CA GLN A 37 -0.63 6.58 6.52
C GLN A 37 -1.00 6.77 5.03
N PRO A 38 -0.78 7.97 4.44
CA PRO A 38 -1.28 8.30 3.10
C PRO A 38 -0.53 7.58 1.96
N VAL A 39 0.77 7.34 2.11
CA VAL A 39 1.59 6.60 1.13
C VAL A 39 1.16 5.14 1.03
N ALA A 40 0.89 4.46 2.14
CA ALA A 40 0.43 3.08 2.17
C ALA A 40 -0.99 2.95 1.59
N LEU A 41 -1.88 3.90 1.88
CA LEU A 41 -3.21 3.96 1.26
C LEU A 41 -3.11 4.18 -0.25
N ASN A 42 -2.30 5.14 -0.71
CA ASN A 42 -2.12 5.39 -2.14
C ASN A 42 -1.50 4.17 -2.85
N LEU A 43 -0.50 3.52 -2.25
CA LEU A 43 0.13 2.33 -2.83
C LEU A 43 -0.84 1.14 -2.90
N LEU A 44 -1.69 0.94 -1.89
CA LEU A 44 -2.76 -0.05 -1.93
C LEU A 44 -3.77 0.25 -3.03
N GLY A 45 -4.10 1.52 -3.25
CA GLY A 45 -4.91 1.99 -4.36
C GLY A 45 -4.33 1.56 -5.72
N VAL A 46 -3.05 1.87 -5.93
CA VAL A 46 -2.32 1.54 -7.16
C VAL A 46 -2.20 0.02 -7.35
N VAL A 47 -1.91 -0.74 -6.29
CA VAL A 47 -1.81 -2.21 -6.34
C VAL A 47 -3.18 -2.84 -6.64
N ALA A 48 -4.25 -2.36 -6.00
CA ALA A 48 -5.61 -2.84 -6.25
C ALA A 48 -6.03 -2.57 -7.70
N HIS A 49 -5.69 -1.38 -8.24
CA HIS A 49 -5.96 -1.03 -9.63
C HIS A 49 -5.24 -1.97 -10.61
N GLN A 50 -3.94 -2.23 -10.40
CA GLN A 50 -3.16 -3.14 -11.24
C GLN A 50 -3.62 -4.60 -11.15
N SER A 51 -4.25 -4.97 -10.04
CA SER A 51 -4.83 -6.30 -9.83
C SER A 51 -6.27 -6.42 -10.38
N GLY A 52 -6.81 -5.40 -11.07
CA GLY A 52 -8.18 -5.36 -11.57
C GLY A 52 -9.26 -5.15 -10.49
N ARG A 53 -8.87 -4.85 -9.25
CA ARG A 53 -9.76 -4.58 -8.11
C ARG A 53 -10.09 -3.09 -8.04
N HIS A 54 -10.76 -2.59 -9.07
CA HIS A 54 -11.00 -1.15 -9.24
C HIS A 54 -11.83 -0.53 -8.10
N GLU A 55 -12.82 -1.25 -7.56
CA GLU A 55 -13.63 -0.76 -6.43
C GLU A 55 -12.78 -0.51 -5.18
N LEU A 56 -11.88 -1.45 -4.86
CA LEU A 56 -10.95 -1.31 -3.74
C LEU A 56 -9.92 -0.20 -4.00
N ALA A 57 -9.49 -0.04 -5.24
CA ALA A 57 -8.56 1.02 -5.61
C ALA A 57 -9.15 2.41 -5.29
N VAL A 58 -10.41 2.64 -5.67
CA VAL A 58 -11.11 3.90 -5.39
C VAL A 58 -11.27 4.14 -3.90
N GLN A 59 -11.62 3.10 -3.13
CA GLN A 59 -11.72 3.21 -1.67
C GLN A 59 -10.39 3.63 -1.04
N TYR A 60 -9.29 2.96 -1.39
CA TYR A 60 -7.98 3.28 -0.81
C TYR A 60 -7.46 4.65 -1.23
N ILE A 61 -7.63 5.05 -2.50
CA ILE A 61 -7.24 6.38 -2.99
C ILE A 61 -8.09 7.47 -2.31
N GLY A 62 -9.40 7.23 -2.14
CA GLY A 62 -10.31 8.14 -1.45
C GLY A 62 -10.04 8.29 0.04
N GLN A 63 -9.34 7.33 0.66
CA GLN A 63 -8.88 7.42 2.05
C GLN A 63 -7.51 8.10 2.19
N ALA A 64 -6.75 8.23 1.10
CA ALA A 64 -5.41 8.80 1.10
C ALA A 64 -5.38 10.35 1.07
N VAL A 65 -6.55 11.01 1.05
CA VAL A 65 -6.74 12.47 0.97
C VAL A 65 -7.09 13.11 2.31
#